data_AF-A0A2D7XAQ8-F1
#
_entry.id   AF-A0A2D7XAQ8-F1
#
_cell.length_a   1.000
_cell.length_b   1.000
_cell.length_c   1.000
_cell.angle_alpha   90.00
_cell.angle_beta   90.00
_cell.angle_gamma   90.00
#
_symmetry.space_group_name_H-M   'P 1'
#
loop_
_entity.id
_entity.type
_entity.pdbx_description
1 polymer ?
#
loop_
_entity_poly.entity_id
_entity_poly.type
_entity_poly.pdbx_seq_one_letter_code
_entity_poly.pdbx_strand_id
1 'polypeptide(L)'
;MAQHDYDIANQSGANFRADLNNALDAIVSNNSGSSQPSTTFAYEWWVDTSANLLKLRNSANNAWITLPLSITASNETSGALTVNGNLTTTGTVDVNGQELILDADADTSITADTDDQIDIRVGAVDVLTLTNSHLVLKGTTPKITIGDGGAEDTALIFDGNAQDFYIGLDDSEDDLVIGKGSTVGTTPAIIIDENLRVGIRDTSPSFVVDILGDNGDQLNLNNDGDRFTQLTLQNNGTTKANFNFDNTDSLAEIFAVSGAGLKLSTNGSESMRIASDGKVLINTTSTVGTSTALVEFNNLGSGGRILNTKDNGTGSCNAITFNNNNGQVGRITTSGSSTSYVQSSDYRMKENLVYDWEALPKIKDLKPAQFNFKTNTDEIVEGFIAHEAQSVVPYAVVGKKDGEEMQGMDYGKLTAILTKAIQELEERVKTLEG
;
A
#
# COMPACT_ATOMS: atom_id res chain seq x y z
N MET A 1 -27.46 30.02 -82.51
CA MET A 1 -28.12 28.90 -81.81
C MET A 1 -29.60 29.08 -81.97
N ALA A 2 -30.33 27.98 -82.14
CA ALA A 2 -31.73 28.04 -82.56
C ALA A 2 -32.65 28.07 -81.33
N GLN A 3 -33.44 29.15 -81.25
CA GLN A 3 -34.62 29.25 -80.40
C GLN A 3 -35.79 29.52 -81.35
N HIS A 4 -36.95 28.95 -81.02
CA HIS A 4 -38.15 29.05 -81.85
C HIS A 4 -39.38 29.15 -80.93
N ASP A 5 -40.47 29.75 -81.42
CA ASP A 5 -41.71 29.92 -80.66
C ASP A 5 -42.64 28.69 -80.70
N TYR A 6 -42.27 27.70 -81.51
CA TYR A 6 -43.01 26.48 -81.81
C TYR A 6 -44.38 26.72 -82.46
N ASP A 7 -44.62 27.92 -82.98
CA ASP A 7 -45.81 28.26 -83.76
C ASP A 7 -45.46 28.25 -85.25
N ILE A 8 -45.88 27.20 -85.96
CA ILE A 8 -45.65 27.11 -87.39
C ILE A 8 -46.77 27.84 -88.12
N ALA A 9 -46.49 29.06 -88.54
CA ALA A 9 -47.48 29.91 -89.19
C ALA A 9 -48.00 29.29 -90.50
N ASN A 10 -49.27 29.53 -90.81
CA ASN A 10 -49.82 29.20 -92.13
C ASN A 10 -49.29 30.19 -93.18
N GLN A 11 -48.35 29.75 -94.01
CA GLN A 11 -47.57 30.59 -94.93
C GLN A 11 -47.19 29.86 -96.23
N SER A 12 -46.42 30.52 -97.10
CA SER A 12 -45.95 29.90 -98.35
C SER A 12 -45.10 28.65 -98.08
N GLY A 13 -45.15 27.64 -98.94
CA GLY A 13 -44.49 26.35 -98.70
C GLY A 13 -42.97 26.42 -98.46
N ALA A 14 -42.29 27.41 -99.05
CA ALA A 14 -40.86 27.65 -98.79
C ALA A 14 -40.62 28.21 -97.38
N ASN A 15 -41.44 29.16 -96.94
CA ASN A 15 -41.34 29.75 -95.60
C ASN A 15 -41.75 28.75 -94.53
N PHE A 16 -42.82 27.96 -94.76
CA PHE A 16 -43.24 26.88 -93.86
C PHE A 16 -42.11 25.89 -93.60
N ARG A 17 -41.40 25.45 -94.64
CA ARG A 17 -40.27 24.53 -94.48
C ARG A 17 -39.10 25.16 -93.73
N ALA A 18 -38.80 26.44 -93.98
CA ALA A 18 -37.74 27.15 -93.26
C ALA A 18 -38.09 27.30 -91.77
N ASP A 19 -39.33 27.66 -91.48
CA ASP A 19 -39.87 27.78 -90.13
C ASP A 19 -39.85 26.44 -89.37
N LEU A 20 -40.29 25.36 -90.03
CA LEU A 20 -40.20 24.00 -89.51
C LEU A 20 -38.75 23.58 -89.25
N ASN A 21 -37.81 23.88 -90.15
CA ASN A 21 -36.40 23.57 -89.94
C ASN A 21 -35.82 24.33 -88.74
N ASN A 22 -36.19 25.60 -88.55
CA ASN A 22 -35.77 26.38 -87.38
C ASN A 22 -36.33 25.80 -86.08
N ALA A 23 -37.59 25.35 -86.07
CA ALA A 23 -38.18 24.65 -84.94
C ALA A 23 -37.44 23.33 -84.64
N LEU A 24 -37.10 22.56 -85.68
CA LEU A 24 -36.33 21.31 -85.53
C LEU A 24 -34.90 21.58 -85.03
N ASP A 25 -34.23 22.63 -85.52
CA ASP A 25 -32.90 23.03 -85.03
C ASP A 25 -32.97 23.49 -83.56
N ALA A 26 -34.04 24.15 -83.15
CA ALA A 26 -34.28 24.53 -81.76
C ALA A 26 -34.47 23.29 -80.88
N ILE A 27 -35.23 22.29 -81.33
CA ILE A 27 -35.41 21.02 -80.61
C ILE A 27 -34.07 20.30 -80.46
N VAL A 28 -33.34 20.12 -81.56
CA VAL A 28 -32.05 19.38 -81.58
C VAL A 28 -31.01 20.05 -80.70
N SER A 29 -31.04 21.39 -80.60
CA SER A 29 -30.09 22.13 -79.78
C SER A 29 -30.61 22.43 -78.37
N ASN A 30 -31.73 21.84 -77.96
CA ASN A 30 -32.38 22.09 -76.66
C ASN A 30 -32.57 23.60 -76.39
N ASN A 31 -33.11 24.31 -77.37
CA ASN A 31 -33.36 25.76 -77.37
C ASN A 31 -32.12 26.60 -77.02
N SER A 32 -30.92 26.12 -77.36
CA SER A 32 -29.66 26.76 -76.96
C SER A 32 -29.60 28.25 -77.36
N GLY A 33 -29.01 29.07 -76.49
CA GLY A 33 -28.95 30.51 -76.72
C GLY A 33 -28.26 31.26 -75.58
N SER A 34 -27.76 32.46 -75.89
CA SER A 34 -27.13 33.37 -74.92
C SER A 34 -28.13 34.13 -74.04
N SER A 35 -29.42 34.00 -74.34
CA SER A 35 -30.56 34.58 -73.62
C SER A 35 -31.68 33.55 -73.53
N GLN A 36 -32.60 33.71 -72.57
CA GLN A 36 -33.74 32.81 -72.44
C GLN A 36 -34.62 32.83 -73.70
N PRO A 37 -35.24 31.69 -74.08
CA PRO A 37 -36.27 31.65 -75.11
C PRO A 37 -37.37 32.69 -74.87
N SER A 38 -37.78 33.41 -75.92
CA SER A 38 -38.83 34.43 -75.82
C SER A 38 -40.21 33.84 -75.57
N THR A 39 -40.44 32.65 -76.11
CA THR A 39 -41.63 31.82 -75.84
C THR A 39 -41.16 30.65 -75.00
N THR A 40 -41.86 30.38 -73.90
CA THR A 40 -41.46 29.34 -72.95
C THR A 40 -42.60 28.34 -72.75
N PHE A 41 -42.24 27.07 -72.59
CA PHE A 41 -43.15 25.97 -72.31
C PHE A 41 -42.75 25.28 -71.01
N ALA A 42 -43.74 24.86 -70.21
CA ALA A 42 -43.46 24.06 -69.01
C ALA A 42 -42.62 22.82 -69.38
N TYR A 43 -41.60 22.52 -68.58
CA TYR A 43 -40.68 21.40 -68.77
C TYR A 43 -39.78 21.47 -70.01
N GLU A 44 -39.71 22.60 -70.72
CA GLU A 44 -38.74 22.75 -71.80
C GLU A 44 -37.31 22.79 -71.26
N TRP A 45 -36.39 22.31 -72.10
CA TRP A 45 -34.96 22.42 -71.85
C TRP A 45 -34.42 23.67 -72.52
N TRP A 46 -33.49 24.33 -71.83
CA TRP A 46 -32.70 25.42 -72.39
C TRP A 46 -31.24 25.26 -72.01
N VAL A 47 -30.38 25.21 -73.03
CA VAL A 47 -28.93 25.33 -72.87
C VAL A 47 -28.54 26.80 -72.87
N ASP A 48 -28.27 27.35 -71.69
CA ASP A 48 -27.80 28.72 -71.52
C ASP A 48 -26.30 28.76 -71.80
N THR A 49 -25.94 29.18 -73.01
CA THR A 49 -24.55 29.20 -73.46
C THR A 49 -23.77 30.41 -72.98
N SER A 50 -24.44 31.41 -72.40
CA SER A 50 -23.75 32.51 -71.71
C SER A 50 -23.25 32.04 -70.35
N ALA A 51 -24.05 31.25 -69.65
CA ALA A 51 -23.74 30.73 -68.33
C ALA A 51 -23.05 29.33 -68.34
N ASN A 52 -23.06 28.64 -69.48
CA ASN A 52 -22.63 27.24 -69.63
C ASN A 52 -23.43 26.25 -68.74
N LEU A 53 -24.76 26.44 -68.66
CA LEU A 53 -25.63 25.67 -67.79
C LEU A 53 -26.82 25.07 -68.55
N LEU A 54 -27.27 23.90 -68.10
CA LEU A 54 -28.53 23.30 -68.52
C LEU A 54 -29.66 23.72 -67.59
N LYS A 55 -30.78 24.20 -68.15
CA LYS A 55 -31.94 24.67 -67.40
C LYS A 55 -33.20 23.93 -67.83
N LEU A 56 -34.08 23.65 -66.86
CA LEU A 56 -35.41 23.06 -67.06
C LEU A 56 -36.47 24.07 -66.65
N ARG A 57 -37.45 24.33 -67.51
CA ARG A 57 -38.58 25.19 -67.14
C ARG A 57 -39.48 24.48 -66.13
N ASN A 58 -39.87 25.16 -65.07
CA ASN A 58 -40.70 24.56 -64.02
C ASN A 58 -42.14 24.25 -64.51
N SER A 59 -42.87 23.47 -63.72
CA SER A 59 -44.24 23.04 -64.03
C SER A 59 -45.23 24.19 -64.22
N ALA A 60 -45.04 25.30 -63.49
CA ALA A 60 -45.86 26.50 -63.58
C ALA A 60 -45.49 27.40 -64.78
N ASN A 61 -44.47 27.03 -65.56
CA ASN A 61 -43.95 27.81 -66.68
C ASN A 61 -43.61 29.27 -66.32
N ASN A 62 -43.13 29.53 -65.12
CA ASN A 62 -42.82 30.88 -64.64
C ASN A 62 -41.39 31.05 -64.11
N ALA A 63 -40.64 29.96 -63.93
CA ALA A 63 -39.24 30.01 -63.50
C ALA A 63 -38.40 28.90 -64.17
N TRP A 64 -37.07 29.12 -64.19
CA TRP A 64 -36.08 28.15 -64.65
C TRP A 64 -35.43 27.47 -63.45
N ILE A 65 -35.35 26.14 -63.50
CA ILE A 65 -34.57 25.31 -62.57
C ILE A 65 -33.20 25.10 -63.21
N THR A 66 -32.14 25.60 -62.57
CA THR A 66 -30.76 25.31 -62.99
C THR A 66 -30.42 23.89 -62.57
N LEU A 67 -30.01 23.07 -63.53
CA LEU A 67 -29.51 21.73 -63.23
C LEU A 67 -28.01 21.82 -62.91
N PRO A 68 -27.50 21.00 -61.98
CA PRO A 68 -26.11 21.02 -61.54
C PRO A 68 -25.20 20.32 -62.55
N LEU A 69 -25.42 20.52 -63.85
CA LEU A 69 -24.67 19.90 -64.93
C LEU A 69 -23.99 21.03 -65.73
N SER A 70 -22.65 21.12 -65.64
CA SER A 70 -21.91 21.94 -66.61
C SER A 70 -21.99 21.30 -67.99
N ILE A 71 -22.19 22.11 -69.02
CA ILE A 71 -22.16 21.66 -70.43
C ILE A 71 -20.74 21.71 -71.02
N THR A 72 -19.72 22.01 -70.21
CA THR A 72 -18.31 22.00 -70.60
C THR A 72 -17.70 20.60 -70.46
N ALA A 73 -16.50 20.40 -71.01
CA ALA A 73 -15.84 19.09 -71.16
C ALA A 73 -15.47 18.37 -69.83
N SER A 74 -15.67 19.00 -68.66
CA SER A 74 -15.16 18.48 -67.39
C SER A 74 -16.16 17.68 -66.55
N ASN A 75 -17.43 17.52 -66.96
CA ASN A 75 -18.48 16.89 -66.11
C ASN A 75 -18.57 17.49 -64.69
N GLU A 76 -18.10 18.71 -64.50
CA GLU A 76 -18.15 19.42 -63.21
C GLU A 76 -19.58 19.89 -62.95
N THR A 77 -20.02 19.81 -61.70
CA THR A 77 -21.24 20.49 -61.28
C THR A 77 -20.94 21.97 -61.10
N SER A 78 -21.66 22.85 -61.78
CA SER A 78 -21.51 24.28 -61.56
C SER A 78 -22.31 24.69 -60.31
N GLY A 79 -21.60 25.05 -59.23
CA GLY A 79 -22.21 25.49 -57.98
C GLY A 79 -22.63 24.36 -57.03
N ALA A 80 -23.49 24.69 -56.06
CA ALA A 80 -23.96 23.74 -55.06
C ALA A 80 -24.89 22.68 -55.68
N LEU A 81 -24.57 21.41 -55.44
CA LEU A 81 -25.46 20.28 -55.74
C LEU A 81 -26.35 20.02 -54.53
N THR A 82 -27.65 20.29 -54.64
CA THR A 82 -28.63 19.85 -53.64
C THR A 82 -29.16 18.47 -54.00
N VAL A 83 -28.87 17.47 -53.19
CA VAL A 83 -29.42 16.12 -53.32
C VAL A 83 -30.59 15.98 -52.34
N ASN A 84 -31.82 15.90 -52.86
CA ASN A 84 -33.02 15.67 -52.04
C ASN A 84 -33.16 14.17 -51.75
N GLY A 85 -32.24 13.63 -50.95
CA GLY A 85 -32.14 12.21 -50.62
C GLY A 85 -30.70 11.79 -50.34
N ASN A 86 -30.42 10.49 -50.43
CA ASN A 86 -29.08 9.96 -50.21
C ASN A 86 -28.20 10.18 -51.45
N LEU A 87 -26.97 10.66 -51.26
CA LEU A 87 -25.94 10.62 -52.28
C LEU A 87 -25.29 9.23 -52.28
N THR A 88 -25.45 8.46 -53.35
CA THR A 88 -24.79 7.16 -53.54
C THR A 88 -23.75 7.29 -54.65
N THR A 89 -22.48 6.99 -54.35
CA THR A 89 -21.38 7.01 -55.31
C THR A 89 -20.82 5.60 -55.52
N THR A 90 -20.31 5.31 -56.71
CA THR A 90 -19.59 4.05 -56.99
C THR A 90 -18.11 4.11 -56.62
N GLY A 91 -17.61 5.29 -56.25
CA GLY A 91 -16.24 5.56 -55.82
C GLY A 91 -16.19 6.43 -54.57
N THR A 92 -14.99 6.94 -54.25
CA THR A 92 -14.75 7.80 -53.09
C THR A 92 -15.43 9.17 -53.23
N VAL A 93 -15.93 9.71 -52.13
CA VAL A 93 -16.30 11.13 -52.03
C VAL A 93 -15.06 11.87 -51.56
N ASP A 94 -14.53 12.74 -52.41
CA ASP A 94 -13.39 13.60 -52.08
C ASP A 94 -13.92 15.03 -51.86
N VAL A 95 -13.70 15.56 -50.65
CA VAL A 95 -14.03 16.94 -50.28
C VAL A 95 -12.84 17.88 -50.46
N ASN A 96 -11.68 17.38 -50.87
CA ASN A 96 -10.46 18.14 -51.20
C ASN A 96 -10.02 19.11 -50.09
N GLY A 97 -9.96 18.62 -48.84
CA GLY A 97 -9.60 19.42 -47.66
C GLY A 97 -10.68 20.39 -47.17
N GLN A 98 -11.85 20.44 -47.81
CA GLN A 98 -12.97 21.25 -47.36
C GLN A 98 -13.70 20.60 -46.17
N GLU A 99 -14.37 21.43 -45.38
CA GLU A 99 -15.13 21.01 -44.20
C GLU A 99 -16.46 20.35 -44.58
N LEU A 100 -16.72 19.16 -44.01
CA LEU A 100 -18.01 18.50 -44.07
C LEU A 100 -18.89 18.99 -42.93
N ILE A 101 -19.86 19.84 -43.25
CA ILE A 101 -20.85 20.36 -42.30
C ILE A 101 -21.98 19.33 -42.13
N LEU A 102 -22.32 18.98 -40.89
CA LEU A 102 -23.24 17.89 -40.56
C LEU A 102 -24.60 18.35 -40.02
N ASP A 103 -24.71 19.60 -39.58
CA ASP A 103 -25.93 20.18 -39.03
C ASP A 103 -26.40 21.44 -39.75
N ALA A 104 -27.54 21.97 -39.32
CA ALA A 104 -28.24 23.05 -40.01
C ALA A 104 -27.65 24.44 -39.76
N ASP A 105 -27.06 24.65 -38.58
CA ASP A 105 -26.44 25.89 -38.14
C ASP A 105 -24.91 25.93 -38.36
N ALA A 106 -24.34 24.85 -38.90
CA ALA A 106 -22.95 24.73 -39.31
C ALA A 106 -21.94 24.80 -38.16
N ASP A 107 -22.31 24.28 -37.00
CA ASP A 107 -21.45 24.24 -35.82
C ASP A 107 -20.95 22.83 -35.49
N THR A 108 -21.50 21.80 -36.13
CA THR A 108 -21.04 20.41 -36.09
C THR A 108 -20.47 19.98 -37.43
N SER A 109 -19.20 19.59 -37.44
CA SER A 109 -18.47 19.30 -38.68
C SER A 109 -17.30 18.33 -38.52
N ILE A 110 -16.83 17.82 -39.65
CA ILE A 110 -15.56 17.08 -39.78
C ILE A 110 -14.68 17.83 -40.78
N THR A 111 -13.44 18.14 -40.40
CA THR A 111 -12.50 18.84 -41.29
C THR A 111 -11.11 18.19 -41.27
N ALA A 112 -10.39 18.37 -42.36
CA ALA A 112 -8.98 18.03 -42.53
C ALA A 112 -8.29 19.20 -43.27
N ASP A 113 -8.46 20.41 -42.73
CA ASP A 113 -7.96 21.67 -43.31
C ASP A 113 -6.45 21.87 -43.09
N THR A 114 -5.86 21.06 -42.20
CA THR A 114 -4.44 21.00 -41.89
C THR A 114 -3.88 19.63 -42.31
N ASP A 115 -2.62 19.61 -42.73
CA ASP A 115 -1.93 18.38 -43.14
C ASP A 115 -1.88 17.36 -41.99
N ASP A 116 -2.11 16.08 -42.31
CA ASP A 116 -2.11 14.94 -41.38
C ASP A 116 -3.07 15.03 -40.16
N GLN A 117 -4.15 15.82 -40.25
CA GLN A 117 -5.10 16.04 -39.14
C GLN A 117 -6.56 15.84 -39.57
N ILE A 118 -7.35 15.25 -38.68
CA ILE A 118 -8.82 15.21 -38.76
C ILE A 118 -9.37 15.80 -37.46
N ASP A 119 -10.21 16.82 -37.57
CA ASP A 119 -10.94 17.40 -36.45
C ASP A 119 -12.43 17.08 -36.53
N ILE A 120 -13.02 16.76 -35.38
CA ILE A 120 -14.47 16.70 -35.18
C ILE A 120 -14.86 17.88 -34.30
N ARG A 121 -15.70 18.74 -34.83
CA ARG A 121 -16.23 19.93 -34.19
C ARG A 121 -17.69 19.74 -33.81
N VAL A 122 -18.06 20.22 -32.63
CA VAL A 122 -19.45 20.26 -32.16
C VAL A 122 -19.64 21.58 -31.42
N GLY A 123 -20.72 22.32 -31.70
CA GLY A 123 -20.95 23.61 -31.04
C GLY A 123 -19.84 24.63 -31.34
N ALA A 124 -19.30 24.61 -32.56
CA ALA A 124 -18.20 25.46 -33.03
C ALA A 124 -16.85 25.28 -32.30
N VAL A 125 -16.66 24.19 -31.58
CA VAL A 125 -15.40 23.85 -30.88
C VAL A 125 -14.94 22.45 -31.28
N ASP A 126 -13.65 22.29 -31.57
CA ASP A 126 -13.08 20.95 -31.81
C ASP A 126 -13.17 20.14 -30.51
N VAL A 127 -13.83 18.98 -30.55
CA VAL A 127 -13.99 18.07 -29.39
C VAL A 127 -13.11 16.84 -29.52
N LEU A 128 -12.72 16.47 -30.75
CA LEU A 128 -11.81 15.38 -31.06
C LEU A 128 -10.84 15.82 -32.16
N THR A 129 -9.57 15.50 -32.00
CA THR A 129 -8.56 15.66 -33.06
C THR A 129 -7.79 14.36 -33.19
N LEU A 130 -7.73 13.81 -34.40
CA LEU A 130 -6.84 12.71 -34.75
C LEU A 130 -5.70 13.25 -35.61
N THR A 131 -4.48 12.88 -35.25
CA THR A 131 -3.28 13.17 -36.06
C THR A 131 -2.62 11.86 -36.46
N ASN A 132 -1.58 11.95 -37.31
CA ASN A 132 -0.72 10.80 -37.60
C ASN A 132 0.01 10.20 -36.36
N SER A 133 -0.05 10.85 -35.20
CA SER A 133 0.70 10.47 -34.00
C SER A 133 -0.18 10.05 -32.82
N HIS A 134 -1.32 10.72 -32.59
CA HIS A 134 -2.18 10.47 -31.43
C HIS A 134 -3.62 11.01 -31.61
N LEU A 135 -4.51 10.56 -30.73
CA LEU A 135 -5.88 11.06 -30.53
C LEU A 135 -5.89 12.09 -29.38
N VAL A 136 -6.54 13.23 -29.58
CA VAL A 136 -6.75 14.26 -28.55
C VAL A 136 -8.24 14.47 -28.33
N LEU A 137 -8.68 14.40 -27.08
CA LEU A 137 -10.01 14.84 -26.66
C LEU A 137 -9.90 16.26 -26.11
N LYS A 138 -10.63 17.19 -26.72
CA LYS A 138 -10.62 18.62 -26.42
C LYS A 138 -11.87 19.00 -25.59
N GLY A 139 -11.99 20.28 -25.24
CA GLY A 139 -13.11 20.84 -24.45
C GLY A 139 -12.72 21.22 -23.01
N THR A 140 -13.65 21.83 -22.27
CA THR A 140 -13.40 22.33 -20.91
C THR A 140 -13.46 21.25 -19.83
N THR A 141 -14.12 20.12 -20.12
CA THR A 141 -14.25 18.95 -19.24
C THR A 141 -14.24 17.66 -20.07
N PRO A 142 -13.12 17.31 -20.74
CA PRO A 142 -13.07 16.12 -21.59
C PRO A 142 -13.34 14.87 -20.75
N LYS A 143 -14.19 13.99 -21.26
CA LYS A 143 -14.55 12.71 -20.64
C LYS A 143 -14.47 11.59 -21.67
N ILE A 144 -14.01 10.43 -21.23
CA ILE A 144 -14.16 9.17 -21.94
C ILE A 144 -15.04 8.28 -21.08
N THR A 145 -16.10 7.75 -21.67
CA THR A 145 -16.87 6.66 -21.08
C THR A 145 -16.54 5.41 -21.87
N ILE A 146 -16.07 4.37 -21.17
CA ILE A 146 -15.77 3.05 -21.74
C ILE A 146 -16.82 2.09 -21.19
N GLY A 147 -17.49 1.37 -22.10
CA GLY A 147 -18.61 0.48 -21.79
C GLY A 147 -19.99 1.10 -21.95
N ASP A 148 -21.00 0.24 -21.90
CA ASP A 148 -22.42 0.57 -22.05
C ASP A 148 -23.26 0.24 -20.80
N GLY A 149 -22.62 -0.27 -19.74
CA GLY A 149 -23.26 -0.70 -18.49
C GLY A 149 -23.89 -2.10 -18.56
N GLY A 150 -23.60 -2.88 -19.61
CA GLY A 150 -23.86 -4.31 -19.66
C GLY A 150 -22.83 -5.11 -18.85
N ALA A 151 -23.07 -6.42 -18.73
CA ALA A 151 -22.27 -7.32 -17.88
C ALA A 151 -20.96 -7.80 -18.53
N GLU A 152 -20.42 -6.98 -19.42
CA GLU A 152 -19.23 -7.28 -20.21
C GLU A 152 -18.02 -6.52 -19.68
N ASP A 153 -16.89 -7.20 -19.58
CA ASP A 153 -15.63 -6.55 -19.21
C ASP A 153 -15.22 -5.55 -20.29
N THR A 154 -14.73 -4.38 -19.86
CA THR A 154 -14.28 -3.33 -20.76
C THR A 154 -12.91 -2.81 -20.36
N ALA A 155 -12.07 -2.44 -21.33
CA ALA A 155 -10.70 -2.07 -21.04
C ALA A 155 -10.08 -1.09 -22.04
N LEU A 156 -9.09 -0.37 -21.55
CA LEU A 156 -8.03 0.21 -22.35
C LEU A 156 -6.88 -0.82 -22.43
N ILE A 157 -6.57 -1.26 -23.64
CA ILE A 157 -5.52 -2.25 -23.91
C ILE A 157 -4.24 -1.54 -24.39
N PHE A 158 -3.13 -1.84 -23.72
CA PHE A 158 -1.79 -1.43 -24.10
C PHE A 158 -1.12 -2.62 -24.80
N ASP A 159 -1.28 -2.68 -26.12
CA ASP A 159 -0.69 -3.71 -26.99
C ASP A 159 0.81 -3.46 -27.16
N GLY A 160 1.62 -4.34 -26.56
CA GLY A 160 3.07 -4.23 -26.53
C GLY A 160 3.74 -5.38 -27.27
N ASN A 161 4.91 -5.15 -27.86
CA ASN A 161 5.59 -6.16 -28.70
C ASN A 161 5.82 -7.53 -28.00
N ALA A 162 6.04 -7.54 -26.68
CA ALA A 162 6.32 -8.78 -25.92
C ALA A 162 5.27 -9.11 -24.85
N GLN A 163 4.60 -8.09 -24.32
CA GLN A 163 3.61 -8.21 -23.27
C GLN A 163 2.60 -7.10 -23.46
N ASP A 164 1.34 -7.47 -23.29
CA ASP A 164 0.23 -6.53 -23.24
C ASP A 164 -0.07 -6.18 -21.79
N PHE A 165 -0.73 -5.05 -21.60
CA PHE A 165 -1.28 -4.64 -20.31
C PHE A 165 -2.66 -4.02 -20.50
N TYR A 166 -3.44 -3.92 -19.44
CA TYR A 166 -4.74 -3.28 -19.50
C TYR A 166 -5.05 -2.48 -18.23
N ILE A 167 -5.97 -1.53 -18.39
CA ILE A 167 -6.76 -0.94 -17.32
C ILE A 167 -8.22 -1.17 -17.71
N GLY A 168 -8.99 -1.88 -16.90
CA GLY A 168 -10.35 -2.29 -17.28
C GLY A 168 -11.27 -2.56 -16.12
N LEU A 169 -12.57 -2.52 -16.40
CA LEU A 169 -13.63 -2.98 -15.51
C LEU A 169 -13.84 -4.48 -15.75
N ASP A 170 -13.68 -5.25 -14.69
CA ASP A 170 -14.08 -6.66 -14.60
C ASP A 170 -15.50 -6.70 -14.05
N ASP A 171 -16.50 -6.71 -14.93
CA ASP A 171 -17.89 -6.61 -14.49
C ASP A 171 -18.37 -7.93 -13.87
N SER A 172 -17.72 -9.04 -14.22
CA SER A 172 -18.02 -10.35 -13.62
C SER A 172 -17.75 -10.39 -12.11
N GLU A 173 -16.77 -9.60 -11.65
CA GLU A 173 -16.37 -9.50 -10.24
C GLU A 173 -16.62 -8.09 -9.64
N ASP A 174 -17.22 -7.15 -10.38
CA ASP A 174 -17.49 -5.75 -9.98
C ASP A 174 -16.23 -4.91 -9.66
N ASP A 175 -15.09 -5.23 -10.29
CA ASP A 175 -13.77 -4.68 -9.94
C ASP A 175 -13.19 -3.72 -11.00
N LEU A 176 -12.43 -2.70 -10.57
CA LEU A 176 -11.51 -1.97 -11.45
C LEU A 176 -10.12 -2.61 -11.37
N VAL A 177 -9.58 -3.02 -12.52
CA VAL A 177 -8.38 -3.86 -12.58
C VAL A 177 -7.30 -3.25 -13.47
N ILE A 178 -6.05 -3.33 -13.00
CA ILE A 178 -4.84 -3.09 -13.78
C ILE A 178 -4.07 -4.42 -13.83
N GLY A 179 -3.82 -4.93 -15.03
CA GLY A 179 -3.26 -6.28 -15.19
C GLY A 179 -2.38 -6.45 -16.42
N LYS A 180 -1.79 -7.63 -16.52
CA LYS A 180 -0.98 -8.06 -17.68
C LYS A 180 -1.86 -8.83 -18.66
N GLY A 181 -1.45 -8.87 -19.93
CA GLY A 181 -2.23 -9.45 -21.03
C GLY A 181 -3.31 -8.50 -21.51
N SER A 182 -4.28 -9.04 -22.24
CA SER A 182 -5.38 -8.30 -22.87
C SER A 182 -6.77 -8.79 -22.46
N THR A 183 -6.85 -9.78 -21.58
CA THR A 183 -8.09 -10.30 -21.01
C THR A 183 -8.22 -9.84 -19.55
N VAL A 184 -9.24 -9.03 -19.29
CA VAL A 184 -9.58 -8.54 -17.94
C VAL A 184 -9.82 -9.72 -16.98
N GLY A 185 -9.53 -9.54 -15.69
CA GLY A 185 -9.67 -10.55 -14.64
C GLY A 185 -8.60 -11.67 -14.58
N THR A 186 -7.86 -11.92 -15.67
CA THR A 186 -7.00 -13.13 -15.71
C THR A 186 -5.63 -13.01 -15.04
N THR A 187 -4.97 -11.84 -15.15
CA THR A 187 -3.68 -11.59 -14.46
C THR A 187 -3.62 -10.20 -13.83
N PRO A 188 -4.50 -9.94 -12.84
CA PRO A 188 -4.53 -8.67 -12.12
C PRO A 188 -3.24 -8.44 -11.34
N ALA A 189 -2.74 -7.20 -11.40
CA ALA A 189 -1.64 -6.72 -10.56
C ALA A 189 -2.13 -5.75 -9.49
N ILE A 190 -3.11 -4.90 -9.83
CA ILE A 190 -3.81 -4.00 -8.91
C ILE A 190 -5.31 -4.15 -9.15
N ILE A 191 -6.07 -4.28 -8.09
CA ILE A 191 -7.54 -4.33 -8.10
C ILE A 191 -8.07 -3.28 -7.14
N ILE A 192 -9.19 -2.65 -7.51
CA ILE A 192 -10.05 -1.88 -6.59
C ILE A 192 -11.40 -2.58 -6.57
N ASP A 193 -11.76 -3.15 -5.43
CA ASP A 193 -13.02 -3.87 -5.25
C ASP A 193 -14.25 -2.96 -5.09
N GLU A 194 -15.45 -3.54 -5.10
CA GLU A 194 -16.71 -2.81 -4.93
C GLU A 194 -16.84 -2.14 -3.54
N ASN A 195 -15.99 -2.54 -2.59
CA ASN A 195 -15.87 -2.00 -1.25
C ASN A 195 -14.76 -0.94 -1.11
N LEU A 196 -14.14 -0.51 -2.22
CA LEU A 196 -13.04 0.45 -2.30
C LEU A 196 -11.74 -0.02 -1.63
N ARG A 197 -11.49 -1.33 -1.62
CA ARG A 197 -10.24 -1.93 -1.15
C ARG A 197 -9.28 -2.13 -2.30
N VAL A 198 -8.00 -1.92 -2.06
CA VAL A 198 -6.92 -2.07 -3.05
C VAL A 198 -6.18 -3.38 -2.81
N GLY A 199 -6.30 -4.33 -3.73
CA GLY A 199 -5.48 -5.52 -3.75
C GLY A 199 -4.25 -5.31 -4.63
N ILE A 200 -3.05 -5.58 -4.12
CA ILE A 200 -1.82 -5.66 -4.92
C ILE A 200 -1.40 -7.12 -4.99
N ARG A 201 -1.55 -7.72 -6.18
CA ARG A 201 -1.47 -9.17 -6.43
C ARG A 201 -2.46 -10.02 -5.61
N ASP A 202 -3.39 -9.37 -4.90
CA ASP A 202 -4.52 -10.00 -4.21
C ASP A 202 -5.81 -9.72 -4.99
N THR A 203 -6.55 -10.77 -5.33
CA THR A 203 -7.81 -10.67 -6.10
C THR A 203 -9.05 -10.60 -5.22
N SER A 204 -8.90 -10.70 -3.90
CA SER A 204 -10.02 -10.61 -2.97
C SER A 204 -9.57 -9.93 -1.68
N PRO A 205 -9.15 -8.65 -1.75
CA PRO A 205 -8.55 -7.95 -0.62
C PRO A 205 -9.51 -7.89 0.56
N SER A 206 -9.02 -8.32 1.74
CA SER A 206 -9.83 -8.32 2.97
C SER A 206 -9.68 -7.03 3.78
N PHE A 207 -8.70 -6.20 3.41
CA PHE A 207 -8.37 -4.91 4.02
C PHE A 207 -8.30 -3.81 2.96
N VAL A 208 -8.32 -2.55 3.38
CA VAL A 208 -8.28 -1.39 2.46
C VAL A 208 -7.06 -1.40 1.54
N VAL A 209 -5.92 -1.90 2.02
CA VAL A 209 -4.78 -2.26 1.18
C VAL A 209 -4.35 -3.66 1.60
N ASP A 210 -4.43 -4.62 0.69
CA ASP A 210 -3.97 -5.99 0.88
C ASP A 210 -2.83 -6.27 -0.12
N ILE A 211 -1.69 -6.76 0.37
CA ILE A 211 -0.51 -7.04 -0.46
C ILE A 211 -0.18 -8.52 -0.33
N LEU A 212 -0.50 -9.27 -1.38
CA LEU A 212 -0.22 -10.70 -1.43
C LEU A 212 1.12 -10.95 -2.12
N GLY A 213 2.17 -11.07 -1.31
CA GLY A 213 3.50 -11.47 -1.78
C GLY A 213 3.78 -12.97 -1.61
N ASP A 214 4.83 -13.44 -2.30
CA ASP A 214 5.42 -14.77 -2.13
C ASP A 214 6.66 -14.70 -1.20
N ASN A 215 7.51 -15.74 -1.18
CA ASN A 215 8.72 -15.75 -0.36
C ASN A 215 9.76 -14.73 -0.88
N GLY A 216 9.65 -13.48 -0.43
CA GLY A 216 10.62 -12.41 -0.67
C GLY A 216 10.02 -11.11 -1.16
N ASP A 217 8.81 -11.14 -1.72
CA ASP A 217 8.25 -10.02 -2.48
C ASP A 217 6.89 -9.54 -1.92
N GLN A 218 6.80 -9.28 -0.60
CA GLN A 218 5.62 -8.63 -0.02
C GLN A 218 5.68 -7.10 -0.15
N LEU A 219 6.49 -6.44 0.67
CA LEU A 219 6.59 -4.98 0.70
C LEU A 219 8.06 -4.57 0.91
N ASN A 220 8.67 -4.04 -0.15
CA ASN A 220 9.98 -3.43 -0.06
C ASN A 220 9.82 -1.90 0.07
N LEU A 221 10.12 -1.37 1.26
CA LEU A 221 10.28 0.06 1.47
C LEU A 221 11.75 0.39 1.27
N ASN A 222 12.08 1.29 0.36
CA ASN A 222 13.46 1.75 0.14
C ASN A 222 13.48 3.28 0.13
N ASN A 223 14.23 3.86 1.06
CA ASN A 223 14.34 5.32 1.20
C ASN A 223 15.56 5.91 0.46
N ASP A 224 16.05 5.26 -0.60
CA ASP A 224 17.09 5.73 -1.54
C ASP A 224 18.30 6.46 -0.90
N GLY A 225 18.78 5.94 0.24
CA GLY A 225 19.97 6.44 0.94
C GLY A 225 19.72 7.45 2.06
N ASP A 226 18.48 7.90 2.28
CA ASP A 226 18.11 8.74 3.40
C ASP A 226 18.05 7.93 4.73
N ARG A 227 18.07 8.65 5.86
CA ARG A 227 18.31 8.08 7.20
C ARG A 227 17.36 6.94 7.60
N PHE A 228 16.06 7.07 7.30
CA PHE A 228 15.05 6.12 7.79
C PHE A 228 14.20 5.53 6.67
N THR A 229 14.27 4.22 6.47
CA THR A 229 13.19 3.50 5.79
C THR A 229 12.13 3.14 6.83
N GLN A 230 10.88 3.59 6.65
CA GLN A 230 9.86 3.46 7.70
C GLN A 230 8.46 3.08 7.21
N LEU A 231 7.76 2.29 8.02
CA LEU A 231 6.30 2.16 8.00
C LEU A 231 5.72 2.96 9.17
N THR A 232 4.94 4.00 8.87
CA THR A 232 4.30 4.87 9.88
C THR A 232 2.86 4.46 10.13
N LEU A 233 2.55 4.16 11.39
CA LEU A 233 1.18 3.89 11.83
C LEU A 233 0.60 5.15 12.47
N GLN A 234 -0.23 5.87 11.72
CA GLN A 234 -0.94 7.06 12.21
C GLN A 234 -2.37 6.75 12.64
N ASN A 235 -2.89 7.53 13.58
CA ASN A 235 -4.31 7.57 13.88
C ASN A 235 -4.72 9.03 14.10
N ASN A 236 -5.68 9.50 13.31
CA ASN A 236 -6.23 10.86 13.36
C ASN A 236 -5.13 11.95 13.26
N GLY A 237 -4.24 11.82 12.27
CA GLY A 237 -3.14 12.77 12.03
C GLY A 237 -1.99 12.72 13.05
N THR A 238 -1.98 11.75 13.97
CA THR A 238 -0.91 11.55 14.95
C THR A 238 -0.25 10.20 14.77
N THR A 239 1.08 10.16 14.63
CA THR A 239 1.86 8.90 14.66
C THR A 239 1.66 8.18 15.99
N LYS A 240 1.43 6.87 15.96
CA LYS A 240 1.25 6.01 17.14
C LYS A 240 2.38 5.01 17.31
N ALA A 241 2.93 4.53 16.20
CA ALA A 241 4.10 3.68 16.15
C ALA A 241 4.77 3.80 14.79
N ASN A 242 6.06 3.50 14.75
CA ASN A 242 6.75 3.25 13.49
C ASN A 242 7.60 1.98 13.60
N PHE A 243 7.88 1.39 12.44
CA PHE A 243 8.91 0.37 12.27
C PHE A 243 9.99 0.96 11.36
N ASN A 244 11.21 1.17 11.88
CA ASN A 244 12.27 1.89 11.18
C ASN A 244 13.58 1.11 11.19
N PHE A 245 14.32 1.22 10.08
CA PHE A 245 15.72 0.82 10.00
C PHE A 245 16.57 2.06 9.77
N ASP A 246 17.49 2.35 10.69
CA ASP A 246 18.45 3.45 10.57
C ASP A 246 19.76 2.91 9.98
N ASN A 247 20.23 3.52 8.89
CA ASN A 247 21.49 3.15 8.24
C ASN A 247 22.74 3.71 8.97
N THR A 248 22.58 4.61 9.94
CA THR A 248 23.73 5.17 10.69
C THR A 248 24.10 4.36 11.93
N ASP A 249 23.13 3.75 12.60
CA ASP A 249 23.36 3.04 13.87
C ASP A 249 23.35 1.51 13.72
N SER A 250 23.08 0.98 12.51
CA SER A 250 22.99 -0.48 12.22
C SER A 250 21.99 -1.24 13.10
N LEU A 251 20.95 -0.57 13.60
CA LEU A 251 19.93 -1.14 14.47
C LEU A 251 18.55 -1.06 13.81
N ALA A 252 17.78 -2.13 13.96
CA ALA A 252 16.34 -2.12 13.71
C ALA A 252 15.64 -1.58 14.95
N GLU A 253 14.77 -0.59 14.79
CA GLU A 253 14.06 0.07 15.88
C GLU A 253 12.56 -0.18 15.83
N ILE A 254 11.99 -0.54 17.00
CA ILE A 254 10.55 -0.53 17.27
C ILE A 254 10.32 0.46 18.40
N PHE A 255 9.72 1.61 18.11
CA PHE A 255 9.57 2.70 19.08
C PHE A 255 8.09 3.12 19.26
N ALA A 256 7.70 3.36 20.50
CA ALA A 256 6.39 3.89 20.88
C ALA A 256 6.49 5.39 21.17
N VAL A 257 5.67 6.22 20.50
CA VAL A 257 5.73 7.69 20.61
C VAL A 257 4.81 8.24 21.72
N SER A 258 5.01 9.50 22.11
CA SER A 258 4.12 10.27 23.01
C SER A 258 3.91 9.69 24.42
N GLY A 259 4.97 9.13 25.02
CA GLY A 259 4.91 8.60 26.39
C GLY A 259 4.18 7.25 26.51
N ALA A 260 4.02 6.54 25.39
CA ALA A 260 3.56 5.16 25.36
C ALA A 260 4.72 4.17 25.68
N GLY A 261 4.37 2.97 26.14
CA GLY A 261 5.32 1.86 26.28
C GLY A 261 5.16 0.84 25.15
N LEU A 262 6.19 0.03 24.91
CA LEU A 262 6.13 -1.10 23.97
C LEU A 262 5.59 -2.34 24.69
N LYS A 263 4.53 -2.95 24.18
CA LYS A 263 3.90 -4.15 24.77
C LYS A 263 4.01 -5.34 23.82
N LEU A 264 4.47 -6.46 24.34
CA LEU A 264 4.45 -7.78 23.68
C LEU A 264 3.38 -8.65 24.36
N SER A 265 2.47 -9.20 23.57
CA SER A 265 1.33 -9.98 24.06
C SER A 265 1.19 -11.29 23.30
N THR A 266 0.78 -12.35 24.00
CA THR A 266 0.49 -13.67 23.42
C THR A 266 -0.94 -14.07 23.80
N ASN A 267 -1.74 -14.51 22.81
CA ASN A 267 -3.12 -14.97 23.04
C ASN A 267 -3.98 -13.95 23.83
N GLY A 268 -3.88 -12.66 23.47
CA GLY A 268 -4.63 -11.57 24.13
C GLY A 268 -4.12 -11.13 25.51
N SER A 269 -3.09 -11.79 26.07
CA SER A 269 -2.50 -11.47 27.37
C SER A 269 -1.12 -10.84 27.23
N GLU A 270 -0.77 -9.90 28.11
CA GLU A 270 0.54 -9.24 28.11
C GLU A 270 1.63 -10.14 28.70
N SER A 271 2.70 -10.37 27.95
CA SER A 271 3.82 -11.22 28.35
C SER A 271 5.06 -10.41 28.72
N MET A 272 5.27 -9.26 28.07
CA MET A 272 6.38 -8.35 28.34
C MET A 272 6.02 -6.91 27.96
N ARG A 273 6.58 -5.94 28.67
CA ARG A 273 6.46 -4.51 28.34
C ARG A 273 7.76 -3.76 28.60
N ILE A 274 8.08 -2.81 27.73
CA ILE A 274 8.95 -1.67 28.05
C ILE A 274 8.02 -0.50 28.38
N ALA A 275 7.94 -0.10 29.65
CA ALA A 275 7.10 1.02 30.08
C ALA A 275 7.66 2.35 29.57
N SER A 276 6.85 3.41 29.60
CA SER A 276 7.27 4.73 29.11
C SER A 276 8.36 5.39 29.94
N ASP A 277 8.64 4.86 31.14
CA ASP A 277 9.78 5.22 31.99
C ASP A 277 11.01 4.32 31.75
N GLY A 278 11.00 3.49 30.71
CA GLY A 278 12.12 2.65 30.26
C GLY A 278 12.24 1.30 30.98
N LYS A 279 11.37 0.99 31.94
CA LYS A 279 11.44 -0.27 32.69
C LYS A 279 10.98 -1.45 31.84
N VAL A 280 11.71 -2.56 31.91
CA VAL A 280 11.32 -3.83 31.30
C VAL A 280 10.56 -4.65 32.33
N LEU A 281 9.33 -5.02 32.01
CA LEU A 281 8.45 -5.87 32.80
C LEU A 281 8.25 -7.18 32.05
N ILE A 282 8.43 -8.32 32.72
CA ILE A 282 8.18 -9.65 32.17
C ILE A 282 7.15 -10.34 33.07
N ASN A 283 6.06 -10.83 32.46
CA ASN A 283 4.95 -11.50 33.14
C ASN A 283 4.28 -10.66 34.26
N THR A 284 4.35 -9.33 34.16
CA THR A 284 3.63 -8.37 35.02
C THR A 284 3.33 -7.11 34.22
N THR A 285 2.23 -6.43 34.54
CA THR A 285 1.76 -5.22 33.82
C THR A 285 2.02 -3.93 34.61
N SER A 286 2.52 -4.03 35.84
CA SER A 286 2.83 -2.91 36.72
C SER A 286 4.13 -3.15 37.47
N THR A 287 4.84 -2.07 37.78
CA THR A 287 6.05 -2.13 38.60
C THR A 287 5.73 -2.59 40.01
N VAL A 288 6.48 -3.55 40.53
CA VAL A 288 6.39 -3.98 41.92
C VAL A 288 7.39 -3.16 42.74
N GLY A 289 6.91 -2.19 43.52
CA GLY A 289 7.75 -1.32 44.36
C GLY A 289 8.36 -0.10 43.64
N THR A 290 9.29 0.59 44.31
CA THR A 290 9.95 1.83 43.83
C THR A 290 11.27 1.59 43.11
N SER A 291 11.76 0.35 43.03
CA SER A 291 13.07 0.04 42.46
C SER A 291 13.02 -0.09 40.93
N THR A 292 13.99 0.51 40.26
CA THR A 292 14.25 0.34 38.81
C THR A 292 15.03 -0.95 38.58
N ALA A 293 14.38 -2.02 38.13
CA ALA A 293 15.09 -3.17 37.57
C ALA A 293 15.42 -2.90 36.09
N LEU A 294 16.71 -2.75 35.77
CA LEU A 294 17.26 -2.76 34.41
C LEU A 294 17.89 -4.15 34.22
N VAL A 295 17.36 -4.98 33.32
CA VAL A 295 17.98 -6.28 33.07
C VAL A 295 19.14 -6.10 32.09
N GLU A 296 20.38 -6.32 32.54
CA GLU A 296 21.57 -6.48 31.68
C GLU A 296 22.31 -7.78 32.02
N PHE A 297 22.63 -8.58 30.98
CA PHE A 297 23.46 -9.78 31.07
C PHE A 297 24.63 -9.70 30.06
N ASN A 298 25.83 -9.40 30.57
CA ASN A 298 27.03 -9.15 29.75
C ASN A 298 28.24 -9.95 30.29
N ASN A 299 28.84 -10.80 29.45
CA ASN A 299 30.08 -11.52 29.75
C ASN A 299 31.13 -11.22 28.68
N LEU A 300 32.15 -10.43 29.03
CA LEU A 300 33.37 -10.28 28.25
C LEU A 300 34.57 -10.18 29.21
N GLY A 301 34.96 -11.33 29.81
CA GLY A 301 36.22 -11.47 30.55
C GLY A 301 36.15 -11.25 32.07
N SER A 302 37.32 -11.22 32.72
CA SER A 302 37.47 -11.09 34.18
C SER A 302 36.76 -9.82 34.69
N GLY A 303 35.73 -9.99 35.53
CA GLY A 303 34.90 -8.90 36.07
C GLY A 303 33.48 -8.78 35.48
N GLY A 304 33.09 -9.64 34.53
CA GLY A 304 31.72 -9.71 33.99
C GLY A 304 30.65 -10.07 35.03
N ARG A 305 29.39 -9.65 34.81
CA ARG A 305 28.27 -9.85 35.74
C ARG A 305 27.14 -10.64 35.08
N ILE A 306 26.73 -11.74 35.71
CA ILE A 306 25.62 -12.60 35.26
C ILE A 306 24.26 -12.07 35.70
N LEU A 307 24.18 -11.16 36.67
CA LEU A 307 22.98 -10.41 37.04
C LEU A 307 23.42 -9.17 37.82
N ASN A 308 23.13 -7.97 37.31
CA ASN A 308 23.51 -6.71 37.95
C ASN A 308 22.28 -5.98 38.50
N THR A 309 22.02 -6.13 39.79
CA THR A 309 20.97 -5.37 40.49
C THR A 309 21.57 -4.08 41.05
N LYS A 310 21.11 -2.91 40.58
CA LYS A 310 21.56 -1.59 41.06
C LYS A 310 20.37 -0.75 41.47
N ASP A 311 20.50 -0.04 42.59
CA ASP A 311 19.65 1.10 42.94
C ASP A 311 20.43 2.40 42.73
N ASN A 312 19.74 3.47 42.33
CA ASN A 312 20.38 4.79 42.13
C ASN A 312 20.55 5.56 43.46
N GLY A 313 19.92 5.11 44.54
CA GLY A 313 20.12 5.64 45.88
C GLY A 313 21.25 4.95 46.64
N THR A 314 21.77 5.63 47.66
CA THR A 314 22.71 5.05 48.64
C THR A 314 22.01 4.53 49.91
N GLY A 315 20.67 4.65 49.96
CA GLY A 315 19.83 4.12 51.03
C GLY A 315 19.79 2.59 51.03
N SER A 316 19.29 2.02 52.13
CA SER A 316 19.08 0.57 52.22
C SER A 316 18.02 0.10 51.24
N CYS A 317 18.34 -0.86 50.38
CA CYS A 317 17.42 -1.43 49.40
C CYS A 317 17.62 -2.94 49.24
N ASN A 318 16.57 -3.66 48.86
CA ASN A 318 16.66 -5.11 48.64
C ASN A 318 17.14 -5.37 47.22
N ALA A 319 18.36 -5.89 47.07
CA ALA A 319 18.89 -6.33 45.79
C ALA A 319 18.17 -7.59 45.29
N ILE A 320 17.91 -8.54 46.19
CA ILE A 320 17.13 -9.77 45.92
C ILE A 320 16.19 -10.02 47.09
N THR A 321 14.92 -10.31 46.81
CA THR A 321 13.93 -10.70 47.81
C THR A 321 13.47 -12.12 47.55
N PHE A 322 13.53 -12.99 48.56
CA PHE A 322 13.03 -14.36 48.48
C PHE A 322 11.63 -14.44 49.09
N ASN A 323 10.63 -14.76 48.28
CA ASN A 323 9.23 -14.86 48.68
C ASN A 323 8.68 -16.26 48.42
N ASN A 324 7.71 -16.67 49.23
CA ASN A 324 6.83 -17.80 48.93
C ASN A 324 5.37 -17.40 49.23
N ASN A 325 4.44 -18.36 49.19
CA ASN A 325 3.01 -18.07 49.44
C ASN A 325 2.70 -17.55 50.86
N ASN A 326 3.65 -17.69 51.79
CA ASN A 326 3.54 -17.19 53.18
C ASN A 326 4.22 -15.81 53.36
N GLY A 327 4.69 -15.19 52.28
CA GLY A 327 5.37 -13.89 52.29
C GLY A 327 6.89 -14.01 52.16
N GLN A 328 7.60 -12.99 52.65
CA GLN A 328 9.05 -12.91 52.53
C GLN A 328 9.76 -13.85 53.52
N VAL A 329 10.68 -14.68 53.02
CA VAL A 329 11.47 -15.64 53.82
C VAL A 329 12.96 -15.33 53.87
N GLY A 330 13.42 -14.34 53.11
CA GLY A 330 14.78 -13.84 53.16
C GLY A 330 15.02 -12.68 52.20
N ARG A 331 16.19 -12.07 52.29
CA ARG A 331 16.65 -11.05 51.32
C ARG A 331 18.15 -10.88 51.31
N ILE A 332 18.65 -10.35 50.19
CA ILE A 332 19.95 -9.70 50.10
C ILE A 332 19.68 -8.20 50.06
N THR A 333 20.15 -7.48 51.09
CA THR A 333 19.97 -6.03 51.20
C THR A 333 21.32 -5.34 51.04
N THR A 334 21.37 -4.34 50.17
CA THR A 334 22.50 -3.43 50.02
C THR A 334 22.22 -2.13 50.76
N SER A 335 23.26 -1.53 51.34
CA SER A 335 23.28 -0.16 51.82
C SER A 335 24.47 0.57 51.18
N GLY A 336 24.63 1.87 51.45
CA GLY A 336 25.66 2.71 50.80
C GLY A 336 27.07 2.11 50.73
N SER A 337 27.46 1.21 51.65
CA SER A 337 28.75 0.51 51.58
C SER A 337 28.74 -0.94 52.08
N SER A 338 27.58 -1.57 52.28
CA SER A 338 27.51 -2.94 52.80
C SER A 338 26.44 -3.79 52.12
N THR A 339 26.65 -5.10 52.14
CA THR A 339 25.67 -6.10 51.72
C THR A 339 25.36 -7.00 52.91
N SER A 340 24.09 -7.32 53.12
CA SER A 340 23.64 -8.22 54.18
C SER A 340 22.78 -9.34 53.61
N TYR A 341 23.06 -10.57 54.05
CA TYR A 341 22.24 -11.75 53.78
C TYR A 341 21.33 -11.96 54.97
N VAL A 342 20.05 -11.63 54.82
CA VAL A 342 19.07 -11.64 55.91
C VAL A 342 18.19 -12.88 55.81
N GLN A 343 18.27 -13.73 56.83
CA GLN A 343 17.40 -14.89 57.03
C GLN A 343 16.26 -14.55 58.00
N SER A 344 15.09 -15.16 57.84
CA SER A 344 13.96 -14.99 58.75
C SER A 344 14.26 -15.59 60.14
N SER A 345 14.07 -14.81 61.22
CA SER A 345 14.30 -15.28 62.60
C SER A 345 13.36 -14.63 63.64
N ASP A 346 12.23 -14.07 63.21
CA ASP A 346 11.24 -13.45 64.11
C ASP A 346 10.64 -14.48 65.08
N TYR A 347 10.39 -14.10 66.33
CA TYR A 347 9.84 -15.01 67.34
C TYR A 347 8.46 -15.56 66.95
N ARG A 348 7.69 -14.80 66.16
CA ARG A 348 6.37 -15.22 65.64
C ARG A 348 6.48 -16.34 64.60
N MET A 349 7.68 -16.58 64.07
CA MET A 349 7.96 -17.63 63.09
C MET A 349 8.61 -18.86 63.74
N LYS A 350 8.71 -18.91 65.07
CA LYS A 350 9.36 -20.01 65.81
C LYS A 350 8.45 -20.53 66.91
N GLU A 351 8.49 -21.83 67.14
CA GLU A 351 7.79 -22.52 68.23
C GLU A 351 8.75 -23.47 68.95
N ASN A 352 8.35 -23.98 70.12
CA ASN A 352 9.10 -24.98 70.90
C ASN A 352 10.54 -24.54 71.26
N LEU A 353 10.68 -23.33 71.82
CA LEU A 353 11.98 -22.75 72.17
C LEU A 353 12.61 -23.46 73.39
N VAL A 354 13.76 -24.11 73.19
CA VAL A 354 14.57 -24.73 74.24
C VAL A 354 15.93 -24.03 74.32
N TYR A 355 16.22 -23.40 75.47
CA TYR A 355 17.48 -22.67 75.70
C TYR A 355 18.54 -23.50 76.43
N ASP A 356 18.11 -24.58 77.07
CA ASP A 356 18.97 -25.50 77.80
C ASP A 356 19.25 -26.73 76.93
N TRP A 357 20.41 -26.71 76.27
CA TRP A 357 20.89 -27.76 75.38
C TRP A 357 22.42 -27.72 75.32
N GLU A 358 23.05 -28.87 75.09
CA GLU A 358 24.52 -28.98 75.06
C GLU A 358 25.08 -28.75 73.64
N ALA A 359 25.96 -27.77 73.51
CA ALA A 359 26.63 -27.41 72.27
C ALA A 359 28.10 -27.86 72.22
N LEU A 360 28.80 -27.85 73.36
CA LEU A 360 30.24 -28.14 73.43
C LEU A 360 30.61 -29.56 72.95
N PRO A 361 29.85 -30.63 73.25
CA PRO A 361 30.13 -31.94 72.68
C PRO A 361 30.04 -31.92 71.15
N LYS A 362 29.02 -31.28 70.59
CA LYS A 362 28.82 -31.17 69.15
C LYS A 362 29.94 -30.38 68.48
N ILE A 363 30.37 -29.25 69.03
CA ILE A 363 31.48 -28.46 68.46
C ILE A 363 32.80 -29.26 68.46
N LYS A 364 33.05 -30.07 69.49
CA LYS A 364 34.26 -30.92 69.55
C LYS A 364 34.29 -32.01 68.49
N ASP A 365 33.12 -32.47 68.05
CA ASP A 365 32.99 -33.48 67.00
C ASP A 365 33.12 -32.88 65.59
N LEU A 366 33.01 -31.55 65.44
CA LEU A 366 33.28 -30.89 64.17
C LEU A 366 34.78 -30.90 63.86
N LYS A 367 35.12 -31.08 62.59
CA LYS A 367 36.49 -31.18 62.08
C LYS A 367 36.79 -30.02 61.12
N PRO A 368 37.21 -28.84 61.60
CA PRO A 368 37.73 -27.80 60.73
C PRO A 368 38.94 -28.33 59.94
N ALA A 369 39.03 -27.99 58.66
CA ALA A 369 40.11 -28.40 57.78
C ALA A 369 40.59 -27.22 56.92
N GLN A 370 41.87 -27.27 56.55
CA GLN A 370 42.42 -26.41 55.49
C GLN A 370 42.42 -27.21 54.19
N PHE A 371 41.94 -26.61 53.10
CA PHE A 371 41.90 -27.24 51.79
C PHE A 371 42.02 -26.21 50.68
N ASN A 372 42.35 -26.66 49.48
CA ASN A 372 42.21 -25.90 48.24
C ASN A 372 41.10 -26.52 47.39
N PHE A 373 40.44 -25.71 46.56
CA PHE A 373 39.49 -26.25 45.59
C PHE A 373 40.26 -26.87 44.43
N LYS A 374 39.77 -27.98 43.87
CA LYS A 374 40.43 -28.67 42.73
C LYS A 374 40.60 -27.77 41.49
N THR A 375 39.75 -26.76 41.35
CA THR A 375 39.75 -25.78 40.25
C THR A 375 40.53 -24.51 40.58
N ASN A 376 40.89 -24.28 41.84
CA ASN A 376 41.67 -23.14 42.32
C ASN A 376 42.70 -23.67 43.32
N THR A 377 43.78 -24.23 42.79
CA THR A 377 44.76 -25.00 43.56
C THR A 377 45.69 -24.14 44.40
N ASP A 378 45.76 -22.85 44.09
CA ASP A 378 46.76 -21.93 44.66
C ASP A 378 46.23 -21.19 45.90
N GLU A 379 44.92 -21.25 46.14
CA GLU A 379 44.25 -20.62 47.27
C GLU A 379 43.90 -21.68 48.33
N ILE A 380 44.58 -21.60 49.49
CA ILE A 380 44.24 -22.40 50.66
C ILE A 380 43.16 -21.65 51.46
N VAL A 381 42.07 -22.34 51.77
CA VAL A 381 40.96 -21.83 52.56
C VAL A 381 40.68 -22.73 53.77
N GLU A 382 40.28 -22.12 54.88
CA GLU A 382 39.75 -22.83 56.05
C GLU A 382 38.23 -23.07 55.91
N GLY A 383 37.78 -24.27 56.27
CA GLY A 383 36.36 -24.56 56.32
C GLY A 383 36.05 -25.94 56.89
N PHE A 384 34.91 -26.50 56.47
CA PHE A 384 34.48 -27.85 56.85
C PHE A 384 34.20 -28.68 55.60
N ILE A 385 34.41 -29.98 55.71
CA ILE A 385 33.92 -30.94 54.71
C ILE A 385 32.45 -31.24 55.03
N ALA A 386 31.54 -30.84 54.15
CA ALA A 386 30.09 -30.94 54.37
C ALA A 386 29.63 -32.35 54.81
N HIS A 387 30.17 -33.39 54.17
CA HIS A 387 29.90 -34.79 54.48
C HIS A 387 30.25 -35.20 55.93
N GLU A 388 31.29 -34.59 56.51
CA GLU A 388 31.72 -34.85 57.89
C GLU A 388 30.93 -34.00 58.88
N ALA A 389 30.64 -32.74 58.53
CA ALA A 389 29.82 -31.86 59.36
C ALA A 389 28.37 -32.36 59.46
N GLN A 390 27.84 -33.03 58.43
CA GLN A 390 26.45 -33.47 58.37
C GLN A 390 26.05 -34.42 59.51
N SER A 391 26.97 -35.27 60.00
CA SER A 391 26.66 -36.17 61.13
C SER A 391 26.48 -35.44 62.46
N VAL A 392 26.95 -34.19 62.56
CA VAL A 392 26.93 -33.39 63.79
C VAL A 392 25.91 -32.26 63.72
N VAL A 393 25.87 -31.53 62.60
CA VAL A 393 25.00 -30.36 62.34
C VAL A 393 24.24 -30.54 61.02
N PRO A 394 23.33 -31.54 60.91
CA PRO A 394 22.66 -31.85 59.65
C PRO A 394 21.85 -30.67 59.10
N TYR A 395 21.34 -29.77 59.96
CA TYR A 395 20.60 -28.58 59.57
C TYR A 395 21.46 -27.51 58.88
N ALA A 396 22.78 -27.57 59.03
CA ALA A 396 23.74 -26.68 58.37
C ALA A 396 24.23 -27.22 57.02
N VAL A 397 23.92 -28.48 56.68
CA VAL A 397 24.34 -29.11 55.43
C VAL A 397 23.14 -29.35 54.52
N VAL A 398 23.29 -29.02 53.23
CA VAL A 398 22.28 -29.23 52.19
C VAL A 398 22.78 -30.30 51.23
N GLY A 399 21.88 -31.20 50.84
CA GLY A 399 22.18 -32.32 49.94
C GLY A 399 22.49 -33.63 50.68
N LYS A 400 22.68 -34.70 49.92
CA LYS A 400 22.94 -36.05 50.43
C LYS A 400 24.37 -36.47 50.11
N LYS A 401 25.02 -37.15 51.04
CA LYS A 401 26.34 -37.76 50.80
C LYS A 401 26.28 -38.67 49.57
N ASP A 402 27.21 -38.47 48.65
CA ASP A 402 27.33 -39.21 47.38
C ASP A 402 26.05 -39.15 46.51
N GLY A 403 25.27 -38.07 46.62
CA GLY A 403 24.12 -37.79 45.74
C GLY A 403 24.53 -37.25 44.36
N GLU A 404 23.56 -37.11 43.46
CA GLU A 404 23.77 -36.52 42.12
C GLU A 404 24.26 -35.06 42.22
N GLU A 405 23.72 -34.32 43.19
CA GLU A 405 24.13 -32.95 43.50
C GLU A 405 25.21 -32.93 44.59
N MET A 406 26.22 -32.08 44.42
CA MET A 406 27.26 -31.87 45.43
C MET A 406 26.67 -31.24 46.70
N GLN A 407 27.14 -31.69 47.87
CA GLN A 407 26.71 -31.10 49.13
C GLN A 407 27.24 -29.68 49.34
N GLY A 408 26.41 -28.83 49.93
CA GLY A 408 26.75 -27.48 50.35
C GLY A 408 26.57 -27.29 51.85
N MET A 409 27.18 -26.23 52.40
CA MET A 409 27.08 -25.91 53.82
C MET A 409 26.73 -24.44 54.05
N ASP A 410 25.72 -24.19 54.90
CA ASP A 410 25.36 -22.87 55.39
C ASP A 410 26.13 -22.58 56.69
N TYR A 411 27.28 -21.93 56.54
CA TYR A 411 28.15 -21.55 57.65
C TYR A 411 27.46 -20.63 58.65
N GLY A 412 26.44 -19.85 58.25
CA GLY A 412 25.70 -18.96 59.15
C GLY A 412 24.95 -19.72 60.25
N LYS A 413 24.57 -20.98 59.99
CA LYS A 413 23.90 -21.83 60.98
C LYS A 413 24.83 -22.36 62.07
N LEU A 414 26.15 -22.20 61.92
CA LEU A 414 27.11 -22.53 62.98
C LEU A 414 27.18 -21.46 64.07
N THR A 415 26.76 -20.22 63.80
CA THR A 415 26.95 -19.11 64.75
C THR A 415 26.28 -19.39 66.09
N ALA A 416 25.04 -19.88 66.12
CA ALA A 416 24.33 -20.16 67.37
C ALA A 416 24.99 -21.26 68.22
N ILE A 417 25.49 -22.32 67.58
CA ILE A 417 26.13 -23.44 68.28
C ILE A 417 27.52 -23.08 68.79
N LEU A 418 28.28 -22.29 68.03
CA LEU A 418 29.56 -21.74 68.49
C LEU A 418 29.34 -20.81 69.70
N THR A 419 28.33 -19.93 69.65
CA THR A 419 28.00 -19.05 70.79
C THR A 419 27.66 -19.85 72.05
N LYS A 420 26.80 -20.88 71.94
CA LYS A 420 26.42 -21.70 73.10
C LYS A 420 27.59 -22.51 73.65
N ALA A 421 28.45 -23.06 72.78
CA ALA A 421 29.65 -23.79 73.22
C ALA A 421 30.64 -22.88 73.97
N ILE A 422 30.79 -21.61 73.55
CA ILE A 422 31.60 -20.62 74.28
C ILE A 422 31.00 -20.32 75.65
N GLN A 423 29.67 -20.19 75.74
CA GLN A 423 28.99 -19.98 77.04
C GLN A 423 29.23 -21.16 77.99
N GLU A 424 29.13 -22.40 77.50
CA GLU A 424 29.41 -23.62 78.29
C GLU A 424 30.89 -23.71 78.71
N LEU A 425 31.82 -23.31 77.82
CA LEU A 425 33.24 -23.26 78.13
C LEU A 425 33.53 -22.24 79.23
N GLU A 426 32.96 -21.04 79.14
CA GLU A 426 33.12 -19.97 80.13
C GLU A 426 32.60 -20.39 81.51
N GLU A 427 31.45 -21.07 81.57
CA GLU A 427 30.89 -21.59 82.82
C GLU A 427 31.81 -22.65 83.45
N ARG A 428 32.38 -23.53 82.63
CA ARG A 428 33.35 -24.52 83.07
C ARG A 428 34.65 -23.89 83.55
N VAL A 429 35.14 -22.84 82.87
CA VAL A 429 36.33 -22.09 83.27
C VAL A 429 36.09 -21.42 84.62
N LYS A 430 34.97 -20.74 84.82
CA LYS A 430 34.59 -20.15 86.13
C LYS A 430 34.60 -21.19 87.26
N THR A 431 34.02 -22.35 87.00
CA THR A 431 34.01 -23.46 87.98
C THR A 431 35.41 -23.95 88.33
N LEU A 432 36.37 -23.87 87.40
CA LEU A 432 37.75 -24.30 87.61
C LEU A 432 38.62 -23.20 88.25
N GLU A 433 38.28 -21.92 88.05
CA GLU A 433 39.04 -20.78 88.56
C GLU A 433 38.63 -20.35 89.98
N GLY A 434 37.48 -20.82 90.50
CA GLY A 434 37.03 -20.63 91.89
C GLY A 434 35.85 -19.69 92.01
#